data_AF-A0A558HV23-F1
#
_entry.id   AF-A0A558HV23-F1
#
_cell.length_a   1.000
_cell.length_b   1.000
_cell.length_c   1.000
_cell.angle_alpha   90.00
_cell.angle_beta   90.00
_cell.angle_gamma   90.00
#
_symmetry.space_group_name_H-M   'P 1'
#
loop_
_entity.id
_entity.type
_entity.pdbx_description
1 polymer ?
#
loop_
_entity_poly.entity_id
_entity_poly.type
_entity_poly.pdbx_seq_one_letter_code
_entity_poly.pdbx_strand_id
1 'polypeptide(L)'
;MTSRPNRIARFGQAMQQRRGLIQLIQWVVVGLYAFLLVVPALLPLPDYQAHILTSLTVFAEFVFWGLWWPFVLISMVLMGRVWCGVFCPEGTLTEAASRIGLGRPIPDWMRWGGWPFVAFLGTTLYGQLASVYQYPLGALVVLGGSTVAAIIVGLIYGKGTRVWCRQLCPVNGVFNLLARLSPTHFRTDQAQWAAHNQAVRNGDAVRMSAPDCAPLIPLKQLDSAGDCHACGRCSGYKDAMQLEWRAPGAELIEPPQPVRFTHYSVLVFGLLGIAIGAFSWSASPWFVQIKQLLAFWLIEHDLMWPLTTTLPTWILTNYPEHNDVFNLLDGSLITLWIVVGGGLLGAATSLPLLLGNWLMGGKATLSRLWHLSLSLIPLGGLGVFLGLSATTMTLLRGDGINLTWANDLRATLLVLACLWGLRLAWRITGEQLNSGQLGGGSTSRLIGTTSVAMACLPAIGVWYLMFWGW
;
A
#
# COMPACT_ATOMS: atom_id res chain seq x y z
N MET A 1 14.32 -13.61 -36.56
CA MET A 1 12.91 -13.23 -36.82
C MET A 1 12.48 -12.24 -35.76
N THR A 2 12.46 -10.95 -36.09
CA THR A 2 12.02 -9.88 -35.17
C THR A 2 10.49 -9.95 -35.03
N SER A 3 10.00 -10.57 -33.96
CA SER A 3 8.58 -10.54 -33.63
C SER A 3 8.15 -9.07 -33.52
N ARG A 4 7.10 -8.67 -34.25
CA ARG A 4 6.56 -7.31 -34.13
C ARG A 4 6.24 -7.07 -32.66
N PRO A 5 6.68 -5.93 -32.06
CA PRO A 5 6.40 -5.67 -30.66
C PRO A 5 4.89 -5.66 -30.45
N ASN A 6 4.46 -6.50 -29.50
CA ASN A 6 3.07 -6.62 -29.06
C ASN A 6 2.54 -5.22 -28.66
N ARG A 7 1.24 -4.95 -28.75
CA ARG A 7 0.67 -3.60 -28.50
C ARG A 7 1.12 -3.01 -27.15
N ILE A 8 1.30 -3.86 -26.15
CA ILE A 8 1.75 -3.50 -24.80
C ILE A 8 3.23 -3.14 -24.78
N ALA A 9 4.09 -3.87 -25.51
CA ALA A 9 5.50 -3.51 -25.66
C ALA A 9 5.67 -2.13 -26.32
N ARG A 10 4.82 -1.80 -27.30
CA ARG A 10 4.78 -0.46 -27.92
C ARG A 10 4.36 0.63 -26.93
N PHE A 11 3.47 0.33 -25.98
CA PHE A 11 3.12 1.28 -24.93
C PHE A 11 4.33 1.59 -24.04
N GLY A 12 5.10 0.57 -23.64
CA GLY A 12 6.36 0.76 -22.91
C GLY A 12 7.37 1.63 -23.70
N GLN A 13 7.51 1.39 -25.00
CA GLN A 13 8.35 2.21 -25.88
C GLN A 13 7.83 3.65 -26.01
N ALA A 14 6.52 3.84 -26.12
CA ALA A 14 5.90 5.17 -26.16
C ALA A 14 6.16 5.95 -24.87
N MET A 15 6.13 5.28 -23.70
CA MET A 15 6.51 5.90 -22.41
C MET A 15 7.97 6.36 -22.41
N GLN A 16 8.88 5.54 -22.94
CA GLN A 16 10.30 5.89 -23.05
C GLN A 16 10.52 7.08 -23.99
N GLN A 17 9.88 7.07 -25.16
CA GLN A 17 10.02 8.12 -26.19
C GLN A 17 9.38 9.45 -25.75
N ARG A 18 8.23 9.39 -25.07
CA ARG A 18 7.50 10.56 -24.57
C ARG A 18 7.88 10.92 -23.13
N ARG A 19 9.15 10.73 -22.75
CA ARG A 19 9.65 11.04 -21.39
C ARG A 19 9.38 12.49 -20.98
N GLY A 20 9.50 13.45 -21.90
CA GLY A 20 9.21 14.85 -21.63
C GLY A 20 7.75 15.09 -21.21
N LEU A 21 6.80 14.37 -21.82
CA LEU A 21 5.38 14.44 -21.43
C LEU A 21 5.17 13.85 -20.02
N ILE A 22 5.82 12.74 -19.70
CA ILE A 22 5.77 12.15 -18.35
C ILE A 22 6.31 13.13 -17.31
N GLN A 23 7.42 13.81 -17.62
CA GLN A 23 8.00 14.83 -16.72
C GLN A 23 7.07 16.03 -16.55
N LEU A 24 6.40 16.48 -17.62
CA LEU A 24 5.39 17.53 -17.52
C LEU A 24 4.24 17.11 -16.61
N ILE A 25 3.68 15.91 -16.80
CA ILE A 25 2.62 15.35 -15.95
C ILE A 25 3.07 15.30 -14.49
N GLN A 26 4.29 14.79 -14.23
CA GLN A 26 4.86 14.73 -12.87
C GLN A 26 4.87 16.10 -12.18
N TRP A 27 5.34 17.15 -12.86
CA TRP A 27 5.40 18.50 -12.29
C TRP A 27 4.04 19.17 -12.15
N VAL A 28 3.11 18.94 -13.10
CA VAL A 28 1.72 19.39 -12.96
C VAL A 28 1.08 18.78 -11.72
N VAL A 29 1.28 17.47 -11.50
CA VAL A 29 0.75 16.77 -10.33
C VAL A 29 1.41 17.26 -9.04
N VAL A 30 2.72 17.55 -9.04
CA VAL A 30 3.39 18.20 -7.89
C VAL A 30 2.78 19.56 -7.58
N GLY A 31 2.52 20.39 -8.60
CA GLY A 31 1.90 21.70 -8.42
C GLY A 31 0.49 21.60 -7.84
N LEU A 32 -0.34 20.71 -8.39
CA LEU A 32 -1.69 20.44 -7.89
C LEU A 32 -1.67 19.91 -6.45
N TYR A 33 -0.77 18.97 -6.17
CA TYR A 33 -0.58 18.40 -4.83
C TYR A 33 -0.17 19.49 -3.82
N ALA A 34 0.81 20.33 -4.15
CA ALA A 34 1.26 21.40 -3.27
C ALA A 34 0.16 22.45 -3.03
N PHE A 35 -0.60 22.81 -4.07
CA PHE A 35 -1.72 23.74 -3.96
C PHE A 35 -2.81 23.21 -3.03
N LEU A 36 -3.28 21.97 -3.27
CA LEU A 36 -4.33 21.35 -2.47
C LEU A 36 -3.89 21.01 -1.04
N LEU A 37 -2.59 20.91 -0.78
CA LEU A 37 -2.08 20.63 0.56
C LEU A 37 -1.84 21.92 1.38
N VAL A 38 -1.24 22.95 0.76
CA VAL A 38 -0.82 24.16 1.47
C VAL A 38 -1.97 25.16 1.60
N VAL A 39 -2.75 25.40 0.54
CA VAL A 39 -3.78 26.45 0.56
C VAL A 39 -4.89 26.15 1.58
N PRO A 40 -5.47 24.93 1.65
CA PRO A 40 -6.45 24.58 2.68
C PRO A 40 -5.94 24.72 4.11
N ALA A 41 -4.64 24.51 4.34
CA ALA A 41 -4.04 24.63 5.67
C ALA A 41 -3.84 26.09 6.11
N LEU A 42 -3.88 27.05 5.18
CA LEU A 42 -3.80 28.48 5.46
C LEU A 42 -5.17 29.15 5.57
N LEU A 43 -6.23 28.45 5.16
CA LEU A 43 -7.61 28.92 5.26
C LEU A 43 -8.18 28.61 6.65
N PRO A 44 -9.16 29.39 7.13
CA PRO A 44 -9.90 29.06 8.33
C PRO A 44 -10.62 27.73 8.16
N LEU A 45 -10.88 27.05 9.27
CA LEU A 45 -11.61 25.78 9.27
C LEU A 45 -13.02 25.99 8.70
N PRO A 46 -13.53 25.04 7.89
CA PRO A 46 -14.85 25.16 7.30
C PRO A 46 -15.95 25.07 8.37
N ASP A 47 -17.00 25.86 8.20
CA ASP A 47 -18.23 25.72 8.99
C ASP A 47 -18.89 24.35 8.75
N TYR A 48 -19.71 23.90 9.69
CA TYR A 48 -20.44 22.62 9.61
C TYR A 48 -21.39 22.46 8.40
N GLN A 49 -21.70 23.56 7.70
CA GLN A 49 -22.53 23.58 6.48
C GLN A 49 -21.70 23.66 5.18
N ALA A 50 -20.36 23.57 5.28
CA ALA A 50 -19.51 23.59 4.11
C ALA A 50 -19.68 22.32 3.28
N HIS A 51 -19.81 22.50 1.97
CA HIS A 51 -20.00 21.44 0.99
C HIS A 51 -18.79 21.37 0.06
N ILE A 52 -18.69 20.28 -0.71
CA ILE A 52 -17.55 20.02 -1.62
C ILE A 52 -17.37 21.15 -2.63
N LEU A 53 -18.46 21.77 -3.10
CA LEU A 53 -18.42 22.84 -4.10
C LEU A 53 -18.30 24.25 -3.51
N THR A 54 -18.52 24.42 -2.21
CA THR A 54 -18.55 25.74 -1.56
C THR A 54 -17.30 26.03 -0.75
N SER A 55 -16.56 25.00 -0.32
CA SER A 55 -15.31 25.14 0.41
C SER A 55 -14.15 24.43 -0.25
N LEU A 56 -13.03 25.15 -0.42
CA LEU A 56 -11.78 24.59 -0.94
C LEU A 56 -11.19 23.54 0.00
N THR A 57 -11.41 23.64 1.31
CA THR A 57 -10.88 22.68 2.29
C THR A 57 -11.56 21.32 2.14
N VAL A 58 -12.90 21.31 2.08
CA VAL A 58 -13.72 20.10 1.87
C VAL A 58 -13.48 19.53 0.47
N PHE A 59 -13.32 20.39 -0.55
CA PHE A 59 -12.93 19.96 -1.89
C PHE A 59 -11.58 19.23 -1.89
N ALA A 60 -10.56 19.79 -1.22
CA ALA A 60 -9.25 19.18 -1.14
C ALA A 60 -9.30 17.83 -0.40
N GLU A 61 -10.07 17.75 0.69
CA GLU A 61 -10.33 16.50 1.42
C GLU A 61 -10.92 15.44 0.49
N PHE A 62 -11.96 15.80 -0.26
CA PHE A 62 -12.58 14.92 -1.25
C PHE A 62 -11.59 14.49 -2.34
N VAL A 63 -10.76 15.40 -2.86
CA VAL A 63 -9.78 15.06 -3.90
C VAL A 63 -8.72 14.09 -3.36
N PHE A 64 -8.18 14.32 -2.17
CA PHE A 64 -7.15 13.47 -1.58
C PHE A 64 -7.70 12.11 -1.17
N TRP A 65 -8.73 12.08 -0.34
CA TRP A 65 -9.20 10.84 0.27
C TRP A 65 -10.26 10.14 -0.59
N GLY A 66 -11.01 10.90 -1.37
CA GLY A 66 -12.07 10.38 -2.23
C GLY A 66 -11.65 9.97 -3.63
N LEU A 67 -10.81 10.75 -4.30
CA LEU A 67 -10.41 10.44 -5.68
C LEU A 67 -8.99 9.86 -5.76
N TRP A 68 -8.03 10.52 -5.12
CA TRP A 68 -6.61 10.24 -5.28
C TRP A 68 -6.22 8.86 -4.74
N TRP A 69 -6.54 8.53 -3.49
CA TRP A 69 -6.21 7.23 -2.91
C TRP A 69 -6.88 6.03 -3.60
N PRO A 70 -8.20 6.04 -3.88
CA PRO A 70 -8.83 4.97 -4.67
C PRO A 70 -8.18 4.79 -6.03
N PHE A 71 -7.86 5.89 -6.73
CA PHE A 71 -7.18 5.83 -8.02
C PHE A 71 -5.75 5.28 -7.89
N VAL A 72 -5.00 5.65 -6.85
CA VAL A 72 -3.69 5.07 -6.55
C VAL A 72 -3.79 3.54 -6.43
N LEU A 73 -4.70 3.02 -5.61
CA LEU A 73 -4.84 1.58 -5.38
C LEU A 73 -5.24 0.82 -6.65
N ILE A 74 -6.22 1.34 -7.41
CA ILE A 74 -6.64 0.74 -8.67
C ILE A 74 -5.48 0.70 -9.67
N SER A 75 -4.70 1.78 -9.76
CA SER A 75 -3.54 1.83 -10.65
C SER A 75 -2.49 0.77 -10.31
N MET A 76 -2.26 0.48 -9.01
CA MET A 76 -1.33 -0.58 -8.58
C MET A 76 -1.75 -1.96 -9.08
N VAL A 77 -3.04 -2.28 -8.99
CA VAL A 77 -3.59 -3.58 -9.36
C VAL A 77 -3.71 -3.74 -10.88
N LEU A 78 -3.90 -2.66 -11.64
CA LEU A 78 -4.06 -2.75 -13.11
C LEU A 78 -2.75 -2.54 -13.87
N MET A 79 -1.89 -1.64 -13.40
CA MET A 79 -0.71 -1.16 -14.13
C MET A 79 0.60 -1.28 -13.34
N GLY A 80 0.59 -2.05 -12.25
CA GLY A 80 1.72 -2.13 -11.34
C GLY A 80 1.99 -0.76 -10.72
N ARG A 81 3.22 -0.44 -10.36
CA ARG A 81 3.52 0.81 -9.65
C ARG A 81 3.67 2.03 -10.56
N VAL A 82 2.87 2.13 -11.62
CA VAL A 82 2.88 3.26 -12.57
C VAL A 82 2.62 4.59 -11.86
N TRP A 83 1.79 4.60 -10.81
CA TRP A 83 1.58 5.77 -9.98
C TRP A 83 2.87 6.25 -9.33
N CYS A 84 3.63 5.35 -8.70
CA CYS A 84 4.95 5.68 -8.16
C CYS A 84 5.89 6.24 -9.23
N GLY A 85 5.80 5.75 -10.47
CA GLY A 85 6.62 6.18 -11.60
C GLY A 85 6.24 7.54 -12.18
N VAL A 86 4.95 7.79 -12.39
CA VAL A 86 4.40 8.85 -13.26
C VAL A 86 3.65 9.93 -12.49
N PHE A 87 2.90 9.58 -11.44
CA PHE A 87 1.97 10.49 -10.76
C PHE A 87 2.39 10.86 -9.33
N CYS A 88 3.29 10.09 -8.71
CA CYS A 88 3.66 10.32 -7.31
C CYS A 88 4.48 11.62 -7.15
N PRO A 89 3.96 12.61 -6.38
CA PRO A 89 4.65 13.88 -6.18
C PRO A 89 5.94 13.71 -5.37
N GLU A 90 5.90 12.94 -4.27
CA GLU A 90 7.09 12.63 -3.46
C GLU A 90 8.20 11.99 -4.30
N GLY A 91 7.85 11.07 -5.20
CA GLY A 91 8.81 10.40 -6.08
C GLY A 91 9.47 11.36 -7.07
N THR A 92 8.71 12.33 -7.59
CA THR A 92 9.21 13.38 -8.49
C THR A 92 10.13 14.33 -7.74
N LEU A 93 9.72 14.81 -6.56
CA LEU A 93 10.49 15.73 -5.73
C LEU A 93 11.79 15.10 -5.23
N THR A 94 11.74 13.85 -4.75
CA THR A 94 12.94 13.09 -4.34
C THR A 94 13.91 12.95 -5.51
N GLU A 95 13.41 12.66 -6.70
CA GLU A 95 14.26 12.52 -7.89
C GLU A 95 14.87 13.85 -8.34
N ALA A 96 14.11 14.94 -8.27
CA ALA A 96 14.62 16.27 -8.58
C ALA A 96 15.72 16.66 -7.58
N ALA A 97 15.49 16.46 -6.28
CA ALA A 97 16.48 16.70 -5.23
C ALA A 97 17.72 15.82 -5.40
N SER A 98 17.56 14.54 -5.74
CA SER A 98 18.70 13.62 -5.87
C SER A 98 19.60 13.90 -7.06
N ARG A 99 19.19 14.73 -8.02
CA ARG A 99 20.08 15.20 -9.11
C ARG A 99 21.09 16.24 -8.62
N ILE A 100 20.75 16.97 -7.56
CA ILE A 100 21.57 18.01 -6.93
C ILE A 100 22.31 17.46 -5.70
N GLY A 101 21.87 16.28 -5.22
CA GLY A 101 22.29 15.70 -3.95
C GLY A 101 23.76 15.29 -3.83
N LEU A 102 24.21 15.17 -2.57
CA LEU A 102 25.58 14.85 -2.14
C LEU A 102 26.04 13.45 -2.54
N GLY A 103 25.12 12.54 -2.90
CA GLY A 103 25.43 11.17 -3.32
C GLY A 103 26.07 10.31 -2.23
N ARG A 104 25.77 10.56 -0.95
CA ARG A 104 26.30 9.76 0.17
C ARG A 104 25.78 8.31 0.11
N PRO A 105 26.56 7.32 0.59
CA PRO A 105 26.10 5.95 0.65
C PRO A 105 24.86 5.83 1.55
N ILE A 106 23.88 5.03 1.10
CA ILE A 106 22.67 4.75 1.88
C ILE A 106 23.07 3.98 3.16
N PRO A 107 22.75 4.47 4.36
CA PRO A 107 23.07 3.80 5.63
C PRO A 107 22.40 2.43 5.75
N ASP A 108 23.03 1.50 6.47
CA ASP A 108 22.49 0.16 6.63
C ASP A 108 21.19 0.12 7.44
N TRP A 109 21.02 1.02 8.41
CA TRP A 109 19.76 1.14 9.17
C TRP A 109 18.58 1.43 8.24
N MET A 110 18.79 2.20 7.17
CA MET A 110 17.74 2.56 6.21
C MET A 110 17.40 1.40 5.27
N ARG A 111 18.31 0.43 5.09
CA ARG A 111 18.11 -0.78 4.27
C ARG A 111 17.40 -1.90 5.03
N TRP A 112 17.04 -1.67 6.29
CA TRP A 112 16.40 -2.67 7.13
C TRP A 112 15.02 -3.05 6.54
N GLY A 113 14.83 -4.34 6.27
CA GLY A 113 13.62 -4.84 5.62
C GLY A 113 12.32 -4.66 6.42
N GLY A 114 12.41 -4.29 7.71
CA GLY A 114 11.25 -4.02 8.56
C GLY A 114 10.63 -2.63 8.37
N TRP A 115 11.33 -1.69 7.71
CA TRP A 115 10.84 -0.33 7.49
C TRP A 115 9.45 -0.24 6.88
N PRO A 116 9.09 -1.01 5.84
CA PRO A 116 7.75 -0.95 5.27
C PRO A 116 6.63 -1.25 6.28
N PHE A 117 6.87 -2.15 7.24
CA PHE A 117 5.88 -2.45 8.27
C PHE A 117 5.84 -1.36 9.36
N VAL A 118 7.00 -0.95 9.86
CA VAL A 118 7.11 0.06 10.92
C VAL A 118 6.60 1.43 10.44
N ALA A 119 6.97 1.83 9.23
CA ALA A 119 6.49 3.07 8.63
C ALA A 119 4.99 3.02 8.40
N PHE A 120 4.45 1.92 7.89
CA PHE A 120 3.00 1.74 7.72
C PHE A 120 2.25 1.83 9.06
N LEU A 121 2.72 1.13 10.10
CA LEU A 121 2.16 1.18 11.44
C LEU A 121 2.21 2.60 12.01
N GLY A 122 3.38 3.24 11.95
CA GLY A 122 3.59 4.59 12.47
C GLY A 122 2.70 5.62 11.78
N THR A 123 2.60 5.60 10.44
CA THR A 123 1.71 6.51 9.72
C THR A 123 0.24 6.22 9.95
N THR A 124 -0.13 4.95 10.14
CA THR A 124 -1.52 4.59 10.43
C THR A 124 -1.93 5.10 11.82
N LEU A 125 -1.10 4.88 12.84
CA LEU A 125 -1.33 5.40 14.18
C LEU A 125 -1.40 6.93 14.19
N TYR A 126 -0.40 7.58 13.58
CA TYR A 126 -0.38 9.03 13.49
C TYR A 126 -1.62 9.56 12.73
N GLY A 127 -1.99 8.91 11.63
CA GLY A 127 -3.16 9.28 10.84
C GLY A 127 -4.46 9.29 11.64
N GLN A 128 -4.63 8.33 12.54
CA GLN A 128 -5.80 8.23 13.43
C GLN A 128 -5.72 9.21 14.61
N LEU A 129 -4.54 9.38 15.21
CA LEU A 129 -4.37 10.26 16.37
C LEU A 129 -4.46 11.75 16.04
N ALA A 130 -4.05 12.15 14.83
CA ALA A 130 -4.10 13.54 14.35
C ALA A 130 -5.31 13.82 13.44
N SER A 131 -6.27 12.89 13.35
CA SER A 131 -7.49 12.99 12.51
C SER A 131 -7.19 13.53 11.09
N VAL A 132 -6.20 12.93 10.44
CA VAL A 132 -5.60 13.41 9.17
C VAL A 132 -6.58 13.45 8.01
N TYR A 133 -7.66 12.66 8.10
CA TYR A 133 -8.73 12.63 7.11
C TYR A 133 -9.65 13.85 7.20
N GLN A 134 -9.80 14.45 8.38
CA GLN A 134 -10.79 15.50 8.65
C GLN A 134 -10.15 16.90 8.66
N TYR A 135 -8.88 17.02 9.07
CA TYR A 135 -8.24 18.33 9.26
C TYR A 135 -7.08 18.58 8.30
N PRO A 136 -7.04 19.75 7.64
CA PRO A 136 -6.01 20.07 6.65
C PRO A 136 -4.62 20.20 7.26
N LEU A 137 -4.50 20.67 8.51
CA LEU A 137 -3.22 20.75 9.22
C LEU A 137 -2.63 19.35 9.49
N GLY A 138 -3.46 18.38 9.88
CA GLY A 138 -3.04 16.99 10.05
C GLY A 138 -2.52 16.41 8.73
N ALA A 139 -3.25 16.62 7.63
CA ALA A 139 -2.81 16.25 6.29
C ALA A 139 -1.49 16.91 5.89
N LEU A 140 -1.33 18.21 6.15
CA LEU A 140 -0.09 18.95 5.87
C LEU A 140 1.10 18.39 6.64
N VAL A 141 0.94 18.04 7.93
CA VAL A 141 2.04 17.48 8.71
C VAL A 141 2.44 16.09 8.21
N VAL A 142 1.48 15.20 7.92
CA VAL A 142 1.82 13.86 7.40
C VAL A 142 2.41 13.93 6.00
N LEU A 143 1.63 14.47 5.06
CA LEU A 143 1.93 14.42 3.63
C LEU A 143 3.02 15.45 3.28
N GLY A 144 2.98 16.64 3.89
CA GLY A 144 4.01 17.66 3.73
C GLY A 144 5.30 17.27 4.46
N GLY A 145 5.19 16.73 5.68
CA GLY A 145 6.34 16.21 6.43
C GLY A 145 7.04 15.05 5.72
N SER A 146 6.28 14.08 5.19
CA SER A 146 6.84 13.00 4.37
C SER A 146 7.49 13.53 3.09
N THR A 147 6.89 14.55 2.45
CA THR A 147 7.45 15.20 1.26
C THR A 147 8.78 15.89 1.57
N VAL A 148 8.87 16.65 2.66
CA VAL A 148 10.11 17.30 3.09
C VAL A 148 11.17 16.26 3.43
N ALA A 149 10.81 15.20 4.17
CA ALA A 149 11.71 14.09 4.47
C ALA A 149 12.21 13.40 3.18
N ALA A 150 11.33 13.21 2.20
CA ALA A 150 11.66 12.63 0.91
C ALA A 150 12.68 13.49 0.14
N ILE A 151 12.51 14.82 0.14
CA ILE A 151 13.46 15.79 -0.45
C ILE A 151 14.81 15.70 0.27
N ILE A 152 14.82 15.74 1.60
CA ILE A 152 16.06 15.68 2.40
C ILE A 152 16.83 14.37 2.13
N VAL A 153 16.14 13.23 2.14
CA VAL A 153 16.74 11.93 1.85
C VAL A 153 17.28 11.88 0.42
N GLY A 154 16.54 12.46 -0.55
CA GLY A 154 17.00 12.63 -1.93
C GLY A 154 18.27 13.48 -2.03
N LEU A 155 18.34 14.61 -1.32
CA LEU A 155 19.50 15.52 -1.30
C LEU A 155 20.74 14.89 -0.65
N ILE A 156 20.58 14.08 0.40
CA ILE A 156 21.73 13.52 1.13
C ILE A 156 22.26 12.26 0.44
N TYR A 157 21.37 11.32 0.10
CA TYR A 157 21.74 9.97 -0.32
C TYR A 157 21.49 9.69 -1.80
N GLY A 158 20.77 10.57 -2.48
CA GLY A 158 20.40 10.38 -3.87
C GLY A 158 21.50 10.79 -4.83
N LYS A 159 21.60 10.06 -5.94
CA LYS A 159 22.44 10.38 -7.12
C LYS A 159 21.63 10.16 -8.40
N GLY A 160 20.53 10.91 -8.54
CA GLY A 160 19.52 10.75 -9.59
C GLY A 160 18.47 9.65 -9.32
N THR A 161 18.42 9.14 -8.09
CA THR A 161 17.65 7.95 -7.71
C THR A 161 16.61 8.26 -6.64
N ARG A 162 15.59 7.40 -6.51
CA ARG A 162 14.45 7.55 -5.59
C ARG A 162 14.65 6.68 -4.34
N VAL A 163 15.63 7.05 -3.51
CA VAL A 163 16.00 6.32 -2.29
C VAL A 163 14.82 6.26 -1.30
N TRP A 164 14.15 7.40 -1.05
CA TRP A 164 12.97 7.49 -0.18
C TRP A 164 11.90 6.46 -0.54
N CYS A 165 11.50 6.45 -1.81
CA CYS A 165 10.43 5.59 -2.30
C CYS A 165 10.71 4.09 -2.10
N ARG A 166 11.99 3.69 -2.14
CA ARG A 166 12.39 2.28 -1.98
C ARG A 166 12.54 1.87 -0.52
N GLN A 167 13.02 2.76 0.34
CA GLN A 167 13.46 2.40 1.68
C GLN A 167 12.52 2.86 2.80
N LEU A 168 11.96 4.08 2.70
CA LEU A 168 11.29 4.76 3.81
C LEU A 168 9.83 5.11 3.55
N CYS A 169 9.38 5.12 2.28
CA CYS A 169 8.01 5.43 1.94
C CYS A 169 7.03 4.47 2.68
N PRO A 170 6.11 5.00 3.52
CA PRO A 170 5.26 4.20 4.40
C PRO A 170 4.38 3.19 3.66
N VAL A 171 3.94 3.55 2.46
CA VAL A 171 3.07 2.73 1.61
C VAL A 171 3.84 1.85 0.63
N ASN A 172 5.18 1.87 0.65
CA ASN A 172 5.99 1.06 -0.26
C ASN A 172 5.69 -0.44 -0.14
N GLY A 173 5.52 -0.95 1.09
CA GLY A 173 5.20 -2.37 1.33
C GLY A 173 3.85 -2.75 0.73
N VAL A 174 2.83 -1.92 0.96
CA VAL A 174 1.47 -2.15 0.42
C VAL A 174 1.49 -2.11 -1.11
N PHE A 175 2.11 -1.08 -1.70
CA PHE A 175 2.19 -0.95 -3.15
C PHE A 175 3.01 -2.07 -3.80
N ASN A 176 4.06 -2.56 -3.13
CA ASN A 176 4.80 -3.74 -3.58
C ASN A 176 3.88 -4.96 -3.68
N LEU A 177 3.09 -5.23 -2.64
CA LEU A 177 2.16 -6.37 -2.62
C LEU A 177 1.08 -6.26 -3.70
N LEU A 178 0.41 -5.11 -3.80
CA LEU A 178 -0.68 -4.89 -4.76
C LEU A 178 -0.20 -4.95 -6.20
N ALA A 179 0.99 -4.42 -6.49
CA ALA A 179 1.54 -4.45 -7.84
C ALA A 179 1.79 -5.87 -8.36
N ARG A 180 1.96 -6.88 -7.48
CA ARG A 180 2.10 -8.28 -7.91
C ARG A 180 0.81 -8.86 -8.51
N LEU A 181 -0.35 -8.27 -8.22
CA LEU A 181 -1.61 -8.61 -8.89
C LEU A 181 -1.65 -8.10 -10.33
N SER A 182 -0.79 -7.13 -10.68
CA SER A 182 -0.89 -6.46 -11.96
C SER A 182 -0.64 -7.37 -13.15
N PRO A 183 -1.45 -7.21 -14.21
CA PRO A 183 -1.26 -7.95 -15.44
C PRO A 183 -0.19 -7.34 -16.35
N THR A 184 0.24 -6.10 -16.10
CA THR A 184 1.34 -5.46 -16.85
C THR A 184 2.58 -5.33 -15.99
N HIS A 185 3.73 -5.72 -16.54
CA HIS A 185 5.01 -5.59 -15.84
C HIS A 185 6.15 -5.45 -16.84
N PHE A 186 7.24 -4.80 -16.42
CA PHE A 186 8.47 -4.80 -17.19
C PHE A 186 9.24 -6.08 -16.87
N ARG A 187 9.63 -6.80 -17.91
CA ARG A 187 10.42 -8.02 -17.82
C ARG A 187 11.68 -7.91 -18.65
N THR A 188 12.72 -8.60 -18.20
CA THR A 188 13.97 -8.75 -18.95
C THR A 188 14.09 -10.18 -19.48
N ASP A 189 14.19 -10.30 -20.80
CA ASP A 189 14.60 -11.52 -21.47
C ASP A 189 16.11 -11.72 -21.31
N GLN A 190 16.48 -12.69 -20.47
CA GLN A 190 17.88 -12.98 -20.17
C GLN A 190 18.65 -13.50 -21.39
N ALA A 191 17.98 -14.21 -22.31
CA ALA A 191 18.61 -14.75 -23.51
C ALA A 191 18.93 -13.61 -24.50
N GLN A 192 17.99 -12.70 -24.73
CA GLN A 192 18.24 -11.52 -25.56
C GLN A 192 19.29 -10.60 -24.93
N TRP A 193 19.28 -10.43 -23.61
CA TRP A 193 20.30 -9.67 -22.90
C TRP A 193 21.70 -10.28 -23.10
N ALA A 194 21.82 -11.60 -23.02
CA ALA A 194 23.08 -12.32 -23.23
C ALA A 194 23.54 -12.23 -24.70
N ALA A 195 22.63 -12.46 -25.64
CA ALA A 195 22.90 -12.36 -27.07
C ALA A 195 23.40 -10.96 -27.47
N HIS A 196 22.77 -9.89 -26.97
CA HIS A 196 23.24 -8.53 -27.20
C HIS A 196 24.66 -8.31 -26.64
N ASN A 197 24.95 -8.79 -25.42
CA ASN A 197 26.30 -8.65 -24.86
C ASN A 197 27.35 -9.42 -25.68
N GLN A 198 26.97 -10.57 -26.25
CA GLN A 198 27.84 -11.34 -27.12
C GLN A 198 28.09 -10.62 -28.45
N ALA A 199 27.04 -10.07 -29.07
CA ALA A 199 27.16 -9.26 -30.28
C ALA A 199 28.09 -8.04 -30.08
N VAL A 200 27.99 -7.36 -28.92
CA VAL A 200 28.91 -6.27 -28.57
C VAL A 200 30.36 -6.75 -28.44
N ARG A 201 30.59 -7.96 -27.90
CA ARG A 201 31.95 -8.53 -27.78
C ARG A 201 32.54 -8.92 -29.14
N ASN A 202 31.69 -9.35 -30.06
CA ASN A 202 32.08 -9.76 -31.41
C ASN A 202 32.25 -8.57 -32.37
N GLY A 203 31.82 -7.36 -31.99
CA GLY A 203 31.85 -6.17 -32.84
C GLY A 203 30.60 -5.97 -33.71
N ASP A 204 29.59 -6.83 -33.57
CA ASP A 204 28.36 -6.82 -34.38
C ASP A 204 27.30 -5.83 -33.85
N ALA A 205 27.49 -5.28 -32.64
CA ALA A 205 26.55 -4.34 -32.01
C ALA A 205 27.25 -3.25 -31.19
N VAL A 206 26.61 -2.08 -31.09
CA VAL A 206 27.10 -0.95 -30.32
C VAL A 206 26.73 -1.11 -28.84
N ARG A 207 27.68 -0.81 -27.96
CA ARG A 207 27.45 -0.77 -26.51
C ARG A 207 26.48 0.36 -26.16
N MET A 208 25.32 0.02 -25.61
CA MET A 208 24.36 1.01 -25.11
C MET A 208 24.68 1.47 -23.69
N SER A 209 24.40 2.75 -23.41
CA SER A 209 24.43 3.30 -22.05
C SER A 209 23.33 2.67 -21.20
N ALA A 210 23.66 2.24 -19.98
CA ALA A 210 22.66 1.68 -19.07
C ALA A 210 21.59 2.74 -18.72
N PRO A 211 20.30 2.38 -18.78
CA PRO A 211 19.24 3.32 -18.44
C PRO A 211 19.26 3.63 -16.95
N ASP A 212 18.97 4.89 -16.62
CA ASP A 212 18.84 5.37 -15.25
C ASP A 212 17.55 4.84 -14.60
N CYS A 213 17.70 3.81 -13.77
CA CYS A 213 16.59 3.20 -13.04
C CYS A 213 16.33 3.94 -11.73
N ALA A 214 15.19 4.64 -11.67
CA ALA A 214 14.80 5.45 -10.52
C ALA A 214 14.89 4.70 -9.16
N PRO A 215 14.34 3.49 -8.97
CA PRO A 215 14.47 2.75 -7.70
C PRO A 215 15.77 1.95 -7.53
N LEU A 216 16.74 2.03 -8.46
CA LEU A 216 18.00 1.26 -8.41
C LEU A 216 17.83 -0.26 -8.33
N ILE A 217 16.86 -0.83 -9.05
CA ILE A 217 16.65 -2.27 -9.08
C ILE A 217 17.58 -2.95 -10.10
N PRO A 218 18.00 -4.21 -9.86
CA PRO A 218 18.87 -4.93 -10.78
C PRO A 218 18.12 -5.26 -12.08
N LEU A 219 18.39 -4.52 -13.16
CA LEU A 219 17.65 -4.65 -14.42
C LEU A 219 17.81 -6.03 -15.08
N LYS A 220 18.98 -6.67 -14.97
CA LYS A 220 19.24 -7.98 -15.60
C LYS A 220 18.28 -9.09 -15.13
N GLN A 221 17.81 -9.02 -13.89
CA GLN A 221 16.96 -10.03 -13.25
C GLN A 221 15.54 -9.50 -13.00
N LEU A 222 15.13 -8.46 -13.73
CA LEU A 222 13.84 -7.83 -13.53
C LEU A 222 12.72 -8.74 -14.08
N ASP A 223 11.91 -9.28 -13.18
CA ASP A 223 10.77 -10.15 -13.50
C ASP A 223 9.57 -9.96 -12.53
N SER A 224 9.61 -8.90 -11.70
CA SER A 224 8.57 -8.60 -10.70
C SER A 224 8.04 -7.18 -10.87
N ALA A 225 6.73 -7.03 -10.68
CA ALA A 225 6.06 -5.74 -10.65
C ALA A 225 6.19 -5.02 -9.30
N GLY A 226 6.58 -5.73 -8.23
CA GLY A 226 6.60 -5.20 -6.86
C GLY A 226 7.66 -4.10 -6.64
N ASP A 227 8.88 -4.32 -7.13
CA ASP A 227 9.98 -3.37 -6.95
C ASP A 227 10.07 -2.33 -8.08
N CYS A 228 9.46 -2.61 -9.24
CA CYS A 228 9.49 -1.75 -10.41
C CYS A 228 8.45 -0.62 -10.32
N HIS A 229 8.87 0.63 -10.43
CA HIS A 229 7.97 1.80 -10.50
C HIS A 229 7.29 1.99 -11.87
N ALA A 230 7.40 1.02 -12.79
CA ALA A 230 6.79 1.05 -14.12
C ALA A 230 6.94 2.38 -14.88
N CYS A 231 8.11 3.05 -14.76
CA CYS A 231 8.34 4.39 -15.33
C CYS A 231 8.73 4.39 -16.82
N GLY A 232 8.92 3.21 -17.44
CA GLY A 232 9.22 3.07 -18.87
C GLY A 232 10.63 3.42 -19.33
N ARG A 233 11.51 3.97 -18.49
CA ARG A 233 12.87 4.41 -18.88
C ARG A 233 13.75 3.30 -19.47
N CYS A 234 13.56 2.07 -19.01
CA CYS A 234 14.33 0.91 -19.44
C CYS A 234 13.73 0.17 -20.63
N SER A 235 12.56 0.59 -21.13
CA SER A 235 11.92 -0.07 -22.27
C SER A 235 12.83 -0.05 -23.50
N GLY A 236 12.91 -1.16 -24.23
CA GLY A 236 13.74 -1.31 -25.42
C GLY A 236 15.24 -1.44 -25.16
N TYR A 237 15.69 -1.40 -23.89
CA TYR A 237 17.11 -1.59 -23.61
C TYR A 237 17.56 -3.01 -23.98
N LYS A 238 18.54 -3.10 -24.89
CA LYS A 238 19.09 -4.35 -25.47
C LYS A 238 18.09 -5.18 -26.26
N ASP A 239 16.95 -4.59 -26.64
CA ASP A 239 15.76 -5.31 -27.12
C ASP A 239 15.29 -6.42 -26.16
N ALA A 240 15.90 -6.51 -24.97
CA ALA A 240 15.67 -7.54 -23.96
C ALA A 240 14.64 -7.07 -22.92
N MET A 241 14.46 -5.76 -22.77
CA MET A 241 13.58 -5.17 -21.78
C MET A 241 12.29 -4.66 -22.44
N GLN A 242 11.15 -5.25 -22.07
CA GLN A 242 9.87 -4.88 -22.63
C GLN A 242 8.75 -4.93 -21.58
N LEU A 243 7.69 -4.16 -21.85
CA LEU A 243 6.45 -4.26 -21.09
C LEU A 243 5.67 -5.48 -21.61
N GLU A 244 5.40 -6.44 -20.73
CA GLU A 244 4.71 -7.68 -21.04
C GLU A 244 3.39 -7.80 -20.29
N TRP A 245 2.47 -8.53 -20.92
CA TRP A 245 1.23 -8.97 -20.28
C TRP A 245 1.44 -10.32 -19.60
N ARG A 246 0.84 -10.47 -18.43
CA ARG A 246 0.70 -11.73 -17.71
C ARG A 246 -0.70 -11.84 -17.13
N ALA A 247 -1.11 -13.05 -16.78
CA ALA A 247 -2.39 -13.23 -16.09
C ALA A 247 -2.36 -12.51 -14.72
N PRO A 248 -3.45 -11.82 -14.32
CA PRO A 248 -3.53 -11.19 -13.00
C PRO A 248 -3.22 -12.18 -11.87
N GLY A 249 -2.30 -11.81 -10.99
CA GLY A 249 -1.86 -12.65 -9.88
C GLY A 249 -0.94 -13.82 -10.24
N ALA A 250 -0.47 -13.95 -11.49
CA ALA A 250 0.49 -14.99 -11.88
C ALA A 250 1.79 -14.95 -11.04
N GLU A 251 2.28 -13.76 -10.72
CA GLU A 251 3.47 -13.57 -9.86
C GLU A 251 3.28 -14.11 -8.44
N LEU A 252 2.03 -14.20 -7.96
CA LEU A 252 1.76 -14.75 -6.63
C LEU A 252 1.84 -16.27 -6.62
N ILE A 253 1.55 -16.90 -7.76
CA ILE A 253 1.60 -18.36 -7.92
C ILE A 253 3.05 -18.79 -8.07
N GLU A 254 3.78 -18.16 -8.98
CA GLU A 254 5.19 -18.42 -9.28
C GLU A 254 6.02 -17.17 -9.02
N PRO A 255 6.41 -16.90 -7.76
CA PRO A 255 7.17 -15.70 -7.44
C PRO A 255 8.61 -15.82 -7.97
N PRO A 256 9.13 -14.84 -8.73
CA PRO A 256 10.47 -14.89 -9.32
C PRO A 256 11.59 -14.82 -8.26
N GLN A 257 11.25 -14.39 -7.04
CA GLN A 257 12.13 -14.36 -5.88
C GLN A 257 11.40 -14.96 -4.67
N PRO A 258 12.13 -15.59 -3.73
CA PRO A 258 11.51 -16.18 -2.55
C PRO A 258 10.76 -15.14 -1.73
N VAL A 259 9.56 -15.51 -1.28
CA VAL A 259 8.74 -14.67 -0.41
C VAL A 259 9.40 -14.56 0.96
N ARG A 260 9.48 -13.34 1.50
CA ARG A 260 10.12 -13.02 2.76
C ARG A 260 9.09 -12.70 3.84
N PHE A 261 9.51 -12.81 5.10
CA PHE A 261 8.73 -12.38 6.26
C PHE A 261 8.18 -10.95 6.15
N THR A 262 8.91 -10.05 5.48
CA THR A 262 8.49 -8.65 5.29
C THR A 262 7.21 -8.50 4.47
N HIS A 263 7.00 -9.37 3.48
CA HIS A 263 5.72 -9.39 2.73
C HIS A 263 4.59 -9.93 3.60
N TYR A 264 4.88 -10.97 4.38
CA TYR A 264 3.94 -11.58 5.31
C TYR A 264 3.49 -10.58 6.39
N SER A 265 4.42 -9.89 7.04
CA SER A 265 4.11 -8.95 8.12
C SER A 265 3.30 -7.76 7.65
N VAL A 266 3.65 -7.17 6.50
CA VAL A 266 2.86 -6.07 5.90
C VAL A 266 1.47 -6.54 5.50
N LEU A 267 1.32 -7.73 4.93
CA LEU A 267 0.02 -8.24 4.52
C LEU A 267 -0.87 -8.63 5.70
N VAL A 268 -0.40 -9.54 6.55
CA VAL A 268 -1.22 -10.17 7.59
C VAL A 268 -1.39 -9.25 8.79
N PHE A 269 -0.31 -8.65 9.29
CA PHE A 269 -0.39 -7.75 10.44
C PHE A 269 -0.67 -6.31 10.01
N GLY A 270 -0.08 -5.83 8.92
CA GLY A 270 -0.31 -4.48 8.42
C GLY A 270 -1.72 -4.31 7.83
N LEU A 271 -2.00 -4.94 6.70
CA LEU A 271 -3.24 -4.72 5.94
C LEU A 271 -4.46 -5.41 6.56
N LEU A 272 -4.34 -6.68 6.96
CA LEU A 272 -5.47 -7.43 7.53
C LEU A 272 -5.63 -7.25 9.05
N GLY A 273 -4.66 -6.62 9.71
CA GLY A 273 -4.69 -6.33 11.15
C GLY A 273 -4.83 -4.85 11.43
N ILE A 274 -3.70 -4.13 11.43
CA ILE A 274 -3.56 -2.72 11.79
C ILE A 274 -4.51 -1.83 10.98
N ALA A 275 -4.58 -1.99 9.66
CA ALA A 275 -5.44 -1.15 8.83
C ALA A 275 -6.93 -1.35 9.16
N ILE A 276 -7.37 -2.61 9.33
CA ILE A 276 -8.75 -2.92 9.73
C ILE A 276 -9.04 -2.35 11.13
N GLY A 277 -8.12 -2.49 12.09
CA GLY A 277 -8.26 -1.89 13.42
C GLY A 277 -8.39 -0.37 13.36
N ALA A 278 -7.59 0.27 12.50
CA ALA A 278 -7.60 1.72 12.30
C ALA A 278 -8.86 2.24 11.59
N PHE A 279 -9.52 1.46 10.74
CA PHE A 279 -10.79 1.87 10.13
C PHE A 279 -12.02 1.55 10.97
N SER A 280 -11.94 0.57 11.86
CA SER A 280 -13.10 0.06 12.61
C SER A 280 -13.25 0.63 14.02
N TRP A 281 -12.21 1.24 14.61
CA TRP A 281 -12.26 1.68 16.01
C TRP A 281 -13.38 2.68 16.29
N SER A 282 -13.58 3.67 15.42
CA SER A 282 -14.55 4.76 15.62
C SER A 282 -16.00 4.29 15.50
N ALA A 283 -16.23 3.17 14.81
CA ALA A 283 -17.54 2.55 14.67
C ALA A 283 -17.82 1.49 15.75
N SER A 284 -16.82 1.11 16.56
CA SER A 284 -16.94 -0.04 17.46
C SER A 284 -17.66 0.30 18.78
N PRO A 285 -18.81 -0.31 19.08
CA PRO A 285 -19.48 -0.14 20.38
C PRO A 285 -18.62 -0.66 21.53
N TRP A 286 -17.79 -1.69 21.29
CA TRP A 286 -16.88 -2.24 22.29
C TRP A 286 -15.80 -1.24 22.69
N PHE A 287 -15.25 -0.49 21.73
CA PHE A 287 -14.30 0.58 22.02
C PHE A 287 -14.94 1.65 22.92
N VAL A 288 -16.17 2.06 22.59
CA VAL A 288 -16.92 3.05 23.39
C VAL A 288 -17.17 2.55 24.81
N GLN A 289 -17.57 1.28 24.98
CA GLN A 289 -17.80 0.68 26.29
C GLN A 289 -16.51 0.61 27.14
N ILE A 290 -15.39 0.19 26.54
CA ILE A 290 -14.10 0.13 27.24
C ILE A 290 -13.66 1.54 27.65
N LYS A 291 -13.81 2.53 26.76
CA LYS A 291 -13.53 3.94 27.07
C LYS A 291 -14.34 4.43 28.26
N GLN A 292 -15.65 4.17 28.26
CA GLN A 292 -16.55 4.57 29.34
C GLN A 292 -16.15 3.90 30.66
N LEU A 293 -15.92 2.59 30.66
CA LEU A 293 -15.51 1.83 31.85
C LEU A 293 -14.20 2.37 32.45
N LEU A 294 -13.19 2.61 31.60
CA LEU A 294 -11.91 3.17 32.03
C LEU A 294 -12.05 4.60 32.54
N ALA A 295 -12.88 5.42 31.89
CA ALA A 295 -13.14 6.78 32.35
C ALA A 295 -13.81 6.80 33.73
N PHE A 296 -14.84 5.97 33.95
CA PHE A 296 -15.47 5.83 35.27
C PHE A 296 -14.48 5.35 36.33
N TRP A 297 -13.68 4.32 36.02
CA TRP A 297 -12.66 3.81 36.94
C TRP A 297 -11.62 4.87 37.32
N LEU A 298 -11.16 5.68 36.35
CA LEU A 298 -10.22 6.78 36.60
C LEU A 298 -10.82 7.87 37.50
N ILE A 299 -12.10 8.21 37.29
CA ILE A 299 -12.82 9.19 38.11
C ILE A 299 -12.98 8.66 39.54
N GLU A 300 -13.36 7.39 39.71
CA GLU A 300 -13.50 6.75 41.03
C GLU A 300 -12.19 6.71 41.84
N HIS A 301 -11.04 6.75 41.16
CA HIS A 301 -9.71 6.75 41.78
C HIS A 301 -9.08 8.16 41.84
N ASP A 302 -9.85 9.23 41.58
CA ASP A 302 -9.39 10.63 41.54
C ASP A 302 -8.23 10.90 40.54
N LEU A 303 -8.06 10.03 39.53
CA LEU A 303 -7.02 10.15 38.51
C LEU A 303 -7.53 10.90 37.29
N MET A 304 -7.70 12.23 37.42
CA MET A 304 -8.24 13.08 36.35
C MET A 304 -7.23 13.44 35.25
N TRP A 305 -5.93 13.30 35.52
CA TRP A 305 -4.88 13.74 34.59
C TRP A 305 -4.96 13.10 33.18
N PRO A 306 -5.33 11.82 32.97
CA PRO A 306 -5.44 11.27 31.61
C PRO A 306 -6.66 11.82 30.84
N LEU A 307 -7.68 12.28 31.58
CA LEU A 307 -8.93 12.79 31.02
C LEU A 307 -8.84 14.28 30.66
N THR A 308 -7.98 15.04 31.35
CA THR A 308 -7.82 16.48 31.15
C THR A 308 -6.58 16.86 30.33
N THR A 309 -5.55 16.01 30.30
CA THR A 309 -4.33 16.30 29.55
C THR A 309 -4.60 16.15 28.06
N THR A 310 -4.45 17.25 27.33
CA THR A 310 -4.47 17.30 25.87
C THR A 310 -3.06 17.57 25.36
N LEU A 311 -2.78 17.16 24.12
CA LEU A 311 -1.50 17.40 23.47
C LEU A 311 -1.68 18.39 22.30
N PRO A 312 -0.58 18.94 21.76
CA PRO A 312 -0.63 19.78 20.57
C PRO A 312 -1.31 19.07 19.40
N THR A 313 -1.99 19.83 18.53
CA THR A 313 -2.75 19.36 17.36
C THR A 313 -1.98 18.46 16.40
N TRP A 314 -0.64 18.59 16.35
CA TRP A 314 0.23 17.77 15.52
C TRP A 314 0.62 16.43 16.15
N ILE A 315 0.25 16.16 17.41
CA ILE A 315 0.42 14.85 18.06
C ILE A 315 -0.95 14.19 18.24
N LEU A 316 -1.93 14.96 18.70
CA LEU A 316 -3.23 14.49 19.10
C LEU A 316 -4.28 15.52 18.70
N THR A 317 -5.41 15.07 18.15
CA THR A 317 -6.50 15.96 17.71
C THR A 317 -6.95 16.89 18.85
N ASN A 318 -6.90 18.20 18.59
CA ASN A 318 -7.18 19.23 19.59
C ASN A 318 -7.78 20.48 18.94
N TYR A 319 -9.03 20.37 18.48
CA TYR A 319 -9.81 21.44 17.85
C TYR A 319 -11.00 21.80 18.75
N PRO A 320 -10.80 22.59 19.82
CA PRO A 320 -11.87 22.94 20.76
C PRO A 320 -13.00 23.72 20.08
N GLU A 321 -12.71 24.49 19.03
CA GLU A 321 -13.71 25.24 18.25
C GLU A 321 -14.73 24.33 17.54
N HIS A 322 -14.35 23.08 17.25
CA HIS A 322 -15.22 22.09 16.62
C HIS A 322 -15.71 21.00 17.59
N ASN A 323 -15.45 21.15 18.89
CA ASN A 323 -15.71 20.15 19.93
C ASN A 323 -15.04 18.79 19.68
N ASP A 324 -13.91 18.79 18.97
CA ASP A 324 -13.17 17.57 18.64
C ASP A 324 -11.78 17.62 19.26
N VAL A 325 -11.71 17.11 20.49
CA VAL A 325 -10.50 17.12 21.31
C VAL A 325 -10.31 15.73 21.90
N PHE A 326 -9.17 15.12 21.58
CA PHE A 326 -8.73 13.89 22.20
C PHE A 326 -7.87 14.21 23.42
N ASN A 327 -8.16 13.53 24.52
CA ASN A 327 -7.31 13.52 25.70
C ASN A 327 -6.32 12.35 25.66
N LEU A 328 -5.44 12.27 26.65
CA LEU A 328 -4.43 11.22 26.70
C LEU A 328 -5.05 9.81 26.83
N LEU A 329 -6.18 9.67 27.51
CA LEU A 329 -6.92 8.40 27.55
C LEU A 329 -7.35 8.00 26.13
N ASP A 330 -7.90 8.91 25.34
CA ASP A 330 -8.31 8.67 23.96
C ASP A 330 -7.12 8.25 23.09
N GLY A 331 -6.04 9.02 23.11
CA GLY A 331 -4.85 8.71 22.32
C GLY A 331 -4.23 7.36 22.68
N SER A 332 -4.15 7.04 23.98
CA SER A 332 -3.60 5.75 24.44
C SER A 332 -4.52 4.58 24.11
N LEU A 333 -5.84 4.75 24.27
CA LEU A 333 -6.82 3.70 23.98
C LEU A 333 -6.94 3.43 22.48
N ILE A 334 -6.97 4.47 21.62
CA ILE A 334 -6.93 4.32 20.16
C ILE A 334 -5.67 3.57 19.74
N THR A 335 -4.51 3.96 20.29
CA THR A 335 -3.24 3.29 19.99
C THR A 335 -3.26 1.82 20.41
N LEU A 336 -3.74 1.53 21.63
CA LEU A 336 -3.84 0.17 22.14
C LEU A 336 -4.81 -0.66 21.30
N TRP A 337 -5.96 -0.11 20.93
CA TRP A 337 -6.96 -0.78 20.10
C TRP A 337 -6.38 -1.14 18.73
N ILE A 338 -5.69 -0.22 18.07
CA ILE A 338 -5.10 -0.46 16.75
C ILE A 338 -3.96 -1.48 16.85
N VAL A 339 -3.02 -1.32 17.79
CA VAL A 339 -1.84 -2.19 17.91
C VAL A 339 -2.22 -3.59 18.40
N VAL A 340 -2.96 -3.68 19.50
CA VAL A 340 -3.35 -4.96 20.11
C VAL A 340 -4.45 -5.61 19.29
N GLY A 341 -5.51 -4.88 18.95
CA GLY A 341 -6.60 -5.41 18.13
C GLY A 341 -6.12 -5.83 16.75
N GLY A 342 -5.30 -5.01 16.08
CA GLY A 342 -4.68 -5.36 14.81
C GLY A 342 -3.69 -6.53 14.92
N GLY A 343 -2.92 -6.62 16.01
CA GLY A 343 -2.06 -7.75 16.31
C GLY A 343 -2.84 -9.05 16.53
N LEU A 344 -3.94 -9.00 17.28
CA LEU A 344 -4.84 -10.12 17.51
C LEU A 344 -5.54 -10.57 16.23
N LEU A 345 -6.00 -9.64 15.37
CA LEU A 345 -6.55 -9.96 14.06
C LEU A 345 -5.50 -10.64 13.17
N GLY A 346 -4.28 -10.10 13.11
CA GLY A 346 -3.19 -10.73 12.37
C GLY A 346 -2.85 -12.12 12.90
N ALA A 347 -2.87 -12.33 14.22
CA ALA A 347 -2.69 -13.64 14.84
C ALA A 347 -3.84 -14.60 14.50
N ALA A 348 -5.09 -14.15 14.58
CA ALA A 348 -6.28 -14.91 14.22
C ALA A 348 -6.28 -15.34 12.74
N THR A 349 -5.78 -14.49 11.83
CA THR A 349 -5.54 -14.84 10.43
C THR A 349 -4.35 -15.79 10.26
N SER A 350 -3.31 -15.66 11.08
CA SER A 350 -2.11 -16.52 11.03
C SER A 350 -2.37 -17.95 11.49
N LEU A 351 -3.23 -18.15 12.50
CA LEU A 351 -3.49 -19.45 13.11
C LEU A 351 -3.99 -20.51 12.11
N PRO A 352 -5.03 -20.25 11.28
CA PRO A 352 -5.45 -21.18 10.24
C PRO A 352 -4.36 -21.46 9.22
N LEU A 353 -3.58 -20.44 8.80
CA LEU A 353 -2.48 -20.64 7.85
C LEU A 353 -1.37 -21.53 8.42
N LEU A 354 -1.05 -21.38 9.71
CA LEU A 354 -0.09 -22.23 10.43
C LEU A 354 -0.59 -23.67 10.52
N LEU A 355 -1.84 -23.85 10.93
CA LEU A 355 -2.47 -25.18 11.01
C LEU A 355 -2.53 -25.85 9.64
N GLY A 356 -2.95 -25.13 8.61
CA GLY A 356 -2.95 -25.63 7.23
C GLY A 356 -1.55 -25.98 6.75
N ASN A 357 -0.55 -25.13 7.02
CA ASN A 357 0.84 -25.40 6.69
C ASN A 357 1.36 -26.69 7.36
N TRP A 358 0.90 -27.02 8.57
CA TRP A 358 1.27 -28.25 9.26
C TRP A 358 0.50 -29.47 8.71
N LEU A 359 -0.83 -29.35 8.56
CA LEU A 359 -1.72 -30.43 8.12
C LEU A 359 -1.55 -30.83 6.65
N MET A 360 -1.02 -29.94 5.80
CA MET A 360 -0.70 -30.23 4.40
C MET A 360 0.36 -31.33 4.21
N GLY A 361 1.08 -31.71 5.27
CA GLY A 361 2.15 -32.70 5.23
C GLY A 361 3.42 -32.20 4.51
N GLY A 362 4.42 -33.06 4.38
CA GLY A 362 5.73 -32.69 3.81
C GLY A 362 6.54 -31.75 4.72
N LYS A 363 7.51 -31.02 4.16
CA LYS A 363 8.40 -30.14 4.93
C LYS A 363 7.69 -28.83 5.31
N ALA A 364 7.24 -28.73 6.57
CA ALA A 364 6.71 -27.51 7.16
C ALA A 364 7.78 -26.42 7.28
N THR A 365 7.81 -25.52 6.29
CA THR A 365 8.70 -24.36 6.28
C THR A 365 7.90 -23.07 6.40
N LEU A 366 8.50 -22.03 6.99
CA LEU A 366 7.91 -20.69 7.05
C LEU A 366 7.77 -20.07 5.66
N SER A 367 8.68 -20.37 4.74
CA SER A 367 8.60 -19.90 3.35
C SER A 367 7.32 -20.38 2.66
N ARG A 368 6.88 -21.61 2.92
CA ARG A 368 5.63 -22.15 2.39
C ARG A 368 4.40 -21.40 2.92
N LEU A 369 4.41 -21.08 4.22
CA LEU A 369 3.37 -20.27 4.84
C LEU A 369 3.33 -18.83 4.26
N TRP A 370 4.48 -18.18 4.11
CA TRP A 370 4.56 -16.84 3.52
C TRP A 370 4.12 -16.81 2.05
N HIS A 371 4.40 -17.88 1.30
CA HIS A 371 3.91 -18.01 -0.07
C HIS A 371 2.38 -18.19 -0.09
N LEU A 372 1.84 -19.05 0.78
CA LEU A 372 0.40 -19.26 0.89
C LEU A 372 -0.34 -17.98 1.29
N SER A 373 0.23 -17.17 2.19
CA SER A 373 -0.40 -15.92 2.62
C SER A 373 -0.58 -14.92 1.49
N LEU A 374 0.23 -14.96 0.42
CA LEU A 374 0.08 -14.06 -0.73
C LEU A 374 -1.30 -14.19 -1.41
N SER A 375 -1.98 -15.33 -1.25
CA SER A 375 -3.38 -15.50 -1.69
C SER A 375 -4.35 -14.51 -1.05
N LEU A 376 -4.01 -13.92 0.11
CA LEU A 376 -4.84 -12.94 0.82
C LEU A 376 -4.64 -11.50 0.32
N ILE A 377 -3.73 -11.23 -0.62
CA ILE A 377 -3.51 -9.88 -1.16
C ILE A 377 -4.79 -9.25 -1.72
N PRO A 378 -5.65 -9.95 -2.51
CA PRO A 378 -6.91 -9.36 -2.99
C PRO A 378 -7.81 -8.87 -1.85
N LEU A 379 -7.93 -9.64 -0.76
CA LEU A 379 -8.73 -9.26 0.41
C LEU A 379 -8.11 -8.07 1.15
N GLY A 380 -6.80 -8.09 1.40
CA GLY A 380 -6.11 -6.99 2.08
C GLY A 380 -6.15 -5.70 1.27
N GLY A 381 -5.93 -5.78 -0.05
CA GLY A 381 -6.00 -4.63 -0.95
C GLY A 381 -7.39 -4.03 -1.05
N LEU A 382 -8.41 -4.88 -1.17
CA LEU A 382 -9.79 -4.43 -1.18
C LEU A 382 -10.20 -3.85 0.18
N GLY A 383 -9.77 -4.44 1.30
CA GLY A 383 -10.05 -3.92 2.64
C GLY A 383 -9.58 -2.47 2.79
N VAL A 384 -8.35 -2.16 2.38
CA VAL A 384 -7.86 -0.76 2.40
C VAL A 384 -8.68 0.15 1.47
N PHE A 385 -9.02 -0.33 0.28
CA PHE A 385 -9.87 0.42 -0.65
C PHE A 385 -11.23 0.74 -0.03
N LEU A 386 -11.86 -0.24 0.63
CA LEU A 386 -13.16 -0.07 1.29
C LEU A 386 -13.07 0.91 2.48
N GLY A 387 -12.04 0.77 3.32
CA GLY A 387 -11.78 1.68 4.44
C GLY A 387 -11.62 3.13 4.01
N LEU A 388 -10.78 3.39 3.01
CA LEU A 388 -10.58 4.74 2.48
C LEU A 388 -11.82 5.28 1.77
N SER A 389 -12.56 4.42 1.06
CA SER A 389 -13.81 4.83 0.40
C SER A 389 -14.90 5.22 1.40
N ALA A 390 -14.84 4.74 2.65
CA ALA A 390 -15.82 5.08 3.67
C ALA A 390 -15.85 6.60 3.94
N THR A 391 -14.69 7.25 4.01
CA THR A 391 -14.58 8.71 4.14
C THR A 391 -15.28 9.42 2.98
N THR A 392 -15.08 8.94 1.75
CA THR A 392 -15.75 9.47 0.56
C THR A 392 -17.27 9.36 0.66
N MET A 393 -17.77 8.22 1.13
CA MET A 393 -19.22 8.02 1.26
C MET A 393 -19.81 8.94 2.34
N THR A 394 -19.09 9.20 3.43
CA THR A 394 -19.51 10.14 4.47
C THR A 394 -19.61 11.55 3.91
N LEU A 395 -18.60 12.01 3.15
CA LEU A 395 -18.63 13.33 2.49
C LEU A 395 -19.79 13.45 1.48
N LEU A 396 -19.99 12.45 0.63
CA LEU A 396 -21.07 12.46 -0.36
C LEU A 396 -22.46 12.43 0.29
N ARG A 397 -22.63 11.73 1.42
CA ARG A 397 -23.87 11.77 2.21
C ARG A 397 -24.10 13.13 2.84
N GLY A 398 -23.04 13.81 3.29
CA GLY A 398 -23.10 15.20 3.77
C GLY A 398 -23.63 16.17 2.72
N ASP A 399 -23.32 15.92 1.43
CA ASP A 399 -23.84 16.68 0.28
C ASP A 399 -25.24 16.19 -0.19
N GLY A 400 -25.91 15.33 0.57
CA GLY A 400 -27.28 14.87 0.30
C GLY A 400 -27.39 13.73 -0.73
N ILE A 401 -26.26 13.14 -1.18
CA ILE A 401 -26.27 12.03 -2.12
C ILE A 401 -26.49 10.71 -1.35
N ASN A 402 -27.71 10.17 -1.44
CA ASN A 402 -28.05 8.89 -0.83
C ASN A 402 -27.50 7.71 -1.66
N LEU A 403 -26.50 7.04 -1.10
CA LEU A 403 -25.83 5.88 -1.71
C LEU A 403 -26.34 4.57 -1.09
N THR A 404 -27.59 4.19 -1.38
CA THR A 404 -28.20 2.96 -0.85
C THR A 404 -27.54 1.69 -1.39
N TRP A 405 -27.05 1.71 -2.64
CA TRP A 405 -26.35 0.61 -3.29
C TRP A 405 -24.92 0.36 -2.76
N ALA A 406 -24.41 1.27 -1.93
CA ALA A 406 -23.05 1.25 -1.42
C ALA A 406 -22.69 -0.07 -0.72
N ASN A 407 -23.56 -0.50 0.19
CA ASN A 407 -23.32 -1.67 1.01
C ASN A 407 -23.37 -2.95 0.16
N ASP A 408 -24.31 -3.05 -0.78
CA ASP A 408 -24.39 -4.20 -1.70
C ASP A 408 -23.13 -4.33 -2.56
N LEU A 409 -22.60 -3.20 -3.04
CA LEU A 409 -21.33 -3.19 -3.78
C LEU A 409 -20.17 -3.64 -2.89
N ARG A 410 -20.08 -3.15 -1.64
CA ARG A 410 -19.06 -3.56 -0.67
C ARG A 410 -19.09 -5.06 -0.42
N ALA A 411 -20.27 -5.63 -0.16
CA ALA A 411 -20.45 -7.07 0.04
C ALA A 411 -20.02 -7.86 -1.20
N THR A 412 -20.48 -7.44 -2.39
CA THR A 412 -20.13 -8.10 -3.66
C THR A 412 -18.62 -8.09 -3.89
N LEU A 413 -17.96 -6.95 -3.67
CA LEU A 413 -16.52 -6.82 -3.82
C LEU A 413 -15.78 -7.72 -2.82
N LEU A 414 -16.20 -7.75 -1.54
CA LEU A 414 -15.58 -8.62 -0.52
C LEU A 414 -15.67 -10.09 -0.90
N VAL A 415 -16.86 -10.54 -1.35
CA VAL A 415 -17.06 -11.92 -1.82
C VAL A 415 -16.16 -12.22 -3.01
N LEU A 416 -16.09 -11.34 -4.02
CA LEU A 416 -15.22 -11.52 -5.19
C LEU A 416 -13.74 -11.56 -4.81
N ALA A 417 -13.28 -10.73 -3.88
CA ALA A 417 -11.91 -10.75 -3.39
C ALA A 417 -11.58 -12.06 -2.65
N CYS A 418 -12.49 -12.56 -1.82
CA CYS A 418 -12.33 -13.85 -1.16
C CYS A 418 -12.29 -15.00 -2.15
N LEU A 419 -13.21 -15.05 -3.11
CA LEU A 419 -13.22 -16.07 -4.16
C LEU A 419 -11.95 -16.04 -5.01
N TRP A 420 -11.44 -14.85 -5.33
CA TRP A 420 -10.18 -14.71 -6.03
C TRP A 420 -9.00 -15.21 -5.18
N GLY A 421 -8.97 -14.86 -3.89
CA GLY A 421 -7.97 -15.36 -2.96
C GLY A 421 -7.96 -16.89 -2.84
N LEU A 422 -9.14 -17.51 -2.73
CA LEU A 422 -9.28 -18.97 -2.72
C LEU A 422 -8.80 -19.62 -4.02
N ARG A 423 -9.13 -19.02 -5.17
CA ARG A 423 -8.63 -19.48 -6.47
C ARG A 423 -7.11 -19.38 -6.56
N LEU A 424 -6.49 -18.33 -6.00
CA LEU A 424 -5.04 -18.19 -5.92
C LEU A 424 -4.44 -19.24 -4.98
N ALA A 425 -5.03 -19.47 -3.81
CA ALA A 425 -4.59 -20.50 -2.86
C ALA A 425 -4.60 -21.90 -3.49
N TRP A 426 -5.63 -22.24 -4.26
CA TRP A 426 -5.72 -23.51 -4.98
C TRP A 426 -4.62 -23.69 -6.04
N ARG A 427 -4.19 -22.59 -6.68
CA ARG A 427 -3.10 -22.58 -7.66
C ARG A 427 -1.74 -22.62 -6.99
N ILE A 428 -1.52 -21.85 -5.92
CA ILE A 428 -0.28 -21.86 -5.13
C ILE A 428 -0.03 -23.24 -4.54
N THR A 429 -1.04 -23.87 -3.93
CA THR A 429 -0.90 -25.24 -3.40
C THR A 429 -0.68 -26.28 -4.51
N GLY A 430 -1.21 -26.04 -5.72
CA GLY A 430 -0.89 -26.85 -6.89
C GLY A 430 0.58 -26.76 -7.29
N GLU A 431 1.14 -25.55 -7.29
CA GLU A 431 2.56 -25.34 -7.61
C GLU A 431 3.49 -25.92 -6.54
N GLN A 432 3.11 -25.80 -5.27
CA GLN A 432 3.82 -26.45 -4.17
C GLN A 432 3.77 -27.98 -4.25
N LEU A 433 2.68 -28.56 -4.77
CA LEU A 433 2.57 -29.98 -5.05
C LEU A 433 3.54 -30.40 -6.15
N ASN A 434 3.53 -29.69 -7.28
CA ASN A 434 4.40 -29.97 -8.43
C ASN A 434 5.88 -29.86 -8.06
N SER A 435 6.22 -28.92 -7.18
CA SER A 435 7.57 -28.72 -6.64
C SER A 435 7.98 -29.75 -5.58
N GLY A 436 7.14 -30.73 -5.25
CA GLY A 436 7.42 -31.77 -4.25
C GLY A 436 7.46 -31.27 -2.80
N GLN A 437 6.89 -30.10 -2.51
CA GLN A 437 6.86 -29.53 -1.16
C GLN A 437 5.74 -30.09 -0.29
N LEU A 438 4.74 -30.74 -0.89
CA LEU A 438 3.59 -31.34 -0.23
C LEU A 438 3.76 -32.86 -0.12
N GLY A 439 3.35 -33.42 1.02
CA GLY A 439 3.41 -34.88 1.27
C GLY A 439 2.21 -35.67 0.75
N GLY A 440 1.11 -34.99 0.42
CA GLY A 440 -0.14 -35.60 -0.06
C GLY A 440 -0.61 -34.97 -1.37
N GLY A 441 -1.42 -35.71 -2.13
CA GLY A 441 -1.97 -35.29 -3.42
C GLY A 441 -3.09 -34.24 -3.30
N SER A 442 -4.29 -34.56 -3.79
CA SER A 442 -5.43 -33.62 -3.80
C SER A 442 -5.85 -33.15 -2.40
N THR A 443 -5.74 -34.02 -1.39
CA THR A 443 -6.13 -33.73 0.00
C THR A 443 -5.32 -32.58 0.61
N SER A 444 -4.00 -32.53 0.38
CA SER A 444 -3.16 -31.43 0.88
C SER A 444 -3.57 -30.09 0.26
N ARG A 445 -3.97 -30.08 -1.01
CA ARG A 445 -4.43 -28.87 -1.70
C ARG A 445 -5.76 -28.36 -1.14
N LEU A 446 -6.70 -29.27 -0.85
CA LEU A 446 -7.95 -28.98 -0.17
C LEU A 446 -7.67 -28.36 1.21
N ILE A 447 -6.81 -28.99 2.02
CA ILE A 447 -6.43 -28.48 3.35
C ILE A 447 -5.85 -27.06 3.26
N GLY A 448 -4.90 -26.83 2.34
CA GLY A 448 -4.29 -25.51 2.16
C GLY A 448 -5.24 -24.43 1.65
N THR A 449 -6.26 -24.82 0.88
CA THR A 449 -7.27 -23.86 0.39
C THR A 449 -8.32 -23.57 1.47
N THR A 450 -8.73 -24.58 2.23
CA THR A 450 -9.63 -24.42 3.38
C THR A 450 -8.99 -23.60 4.48
N SER A 451 -7.68 -23.75 4.73
CA SER A 451 -6.99 -22.91 5.71
C SER A 451 -6.98 -21.44 5.31
N VAL A 452 -6.82 -21.12 4.03
CA VAL A 452 -6.96 -19.74 3.52
C VAL A 452 -8.41 -19.26 3.67
N ALA A 453 -9.42 -20.10 3.39
CA ALA A 453 -10.81 -19.74 3.61
C ALA A 453 -11.08 -19.35 5.08
N MET A 454 -10.56 -20.15 6.01
CA MET A 454 -10.65 -19.84 7.44
C MET A 454 -9.86 -18.58 7.82
N ALA A 455 -8.69 -18.35 7.20
CA ALA A 455 -7.88 -17.16 7.43
C ALA A 455 -8.56 -15.85 6.98
N CYS A 456 -9.49 -15.92 6.02
CA CYS A 456 -10.30 -14.76 5.60
C CYS A 456 -11.35 -14.36 6.64
N LEU A 457 -11.84 -15.29 7.46
CA LEU A 457 -12.99 -15.07 8.36
C LEU A 457 -12.78 -13.93 9.38
N PRO A 458 -11.63 -13.78 10.06
CA PRO A 458 -11.43 -12.68 11.01
C PRO A 458 -11.58 -11.30 10.35
N ALA A 459 -10.96 -11.11 9.19
CA ALA A 459 -11.04 -9.85 8.44
C ALA A 459 -12.46 -9.58 7.93
N ILE A 460 -13.13 -10.59 7.35
CA ILE A 460 -14.52 -10.48 6.90
C ILE A 460 -15.45 -10.15 8.08
N GLY A 461 -15.25 -10.78 9.23
CA GLY A 461 -16.05 -10.57 10.43
C GLY A 461 -16.03 -9.11 10.88
N VAL A 462 -14.85 -8.47 10.91
CA VAL A 462 -14.76 -7.06 11.28
C VAL A 462 -15.37 -6.15 10.23
N TRP A 463 -15.17 -6.41 8.92
CA TRP A 463 -15.84 -5.65 7.86
C TRP A 463 -17.36 -5.80 7.91
N TYR A 464 -17.85 -7.00 8.23
CA TYR A 464 -19.27 -7.24 8.41
C TYR A 464 -19.84 -6.42 9.58
N LEU A 465 -19.16 -6.48 10.73
CA LEU A 465 -19.55 -5.70 11.91
C LEU A 465 -19.57 -4.21 11.59
N MET A 466 -18.52 -3.68 10.97
CA MET A 466 -18.41 -2.25 10.67
C MET A 466 -19.49 -1.71 9.72
N PHE A 467 -19.92 -2.49 8.72
CA PHE A 467 -20.84 -1.99 7.69
C PHE A 467 -22.31 -2.37 7.89
N TRP A 468 -22.59 -3.47 8.59
CA TRP A 468 -23.95 -3.97 8.80
C TRP A 468 -24.29 -4.25 10.26
N GLY A 469 -23.30 -4.47 11.12
CA GLY A 469 -23.53 -4.86 12.51
C GLY A 469 -23.60 -3.68 13.49
N TRP A 470 -22.84 -2.62 13.23
CA TRP A 470 -22.70 -1.44 14.10
C TRP A 470 -23.43 -0.23 13.55
#